data_AF-A0AAD7U061-F1
#
_entry.id   AF-A0AAD7U061-F1
#
_cell.length_a   1.000
_cell.length_b   1.000
_cell.length_c   1.000
_cell.angle_alpha   90.00
_cell.angle_beta   90.00
_cell.angle_gamma   90.00
#
_symmetry.space_group_name_H-M   'P 1'
#
loop_
_entity.id
_entity.type
_entity.pdbx_description
1 polymer ?
#
loop_
_entity_poly.entity_id
_entity_poly.type
_entity_poly.pdbx_seq_one_letter_code
_entity_poly.pdbx_strand_id
1 'polypeptide(L)'
;MSGHDEKRVAAGLQAAVHNPHVSEEAKERAQERLAQMGVPTEGTSMTRGHAVGSTDGAGHETNRVLGGYKATLHNPRTSEEAKRHAREILEADGYQFERPDGVTEDEHQKRVNAGYKAALHNPRVSEEAKQHAREYLKEHGGL
;
A
#
# COMPACT_ATOMS: atom_id res chain seq x y z
N MET A 1 -4.09 -21.64 14.18
CA MET A 1 -3.15 -20.51 13.95
C MET A 1 -1.78 -21.11 13.67
N SER A 2 -1.29 -21.23 12.42
CA SER A 2 0.15 -21.54 12.18
C SER A 2 0.68 -21.18 10.77
N GLY A 3 -0.16 -21.09 9.74
CA GLY A 3 0.33 -20.90 8.36
C GLY A 3 0.91 -19.53 7.97
N HIS A 4 0.84 -18.51 8.83
CA HIS A 4 1.44 -17.19 8.56
C HIS A 4 2.92 -17.13 8.96
N ASP A 5 3.30 -17.87 9.99
CA ASP A 5 4.67 -17.87 10.49
C ASP A 5 5.59 -18.66 9.56
N GLU A 6 5.11 -19.79 9.03
CA GLU A 6 5.86 -20.62 8.08
C GLU A 6 6.24 -19.86 6.81
N LYS A 7 5.33 -19.04 6.25
CA LYS A 7 5.61 -18.20 5.09
C LYS A 7 6.66 -17.12 5.39
N ARG A 8 6.63 -16.53 6.58
CA ARG A 8 7.61 -15.52 7.01
C ARG A 8 8.99 -16.14 7.26
N VAL A 9 9.02 -17.32 7.86
CA VAL A 9 10.26 -18.09 8.08
C VAL A 9 10.90 -18.48 6.76
N ALA A 10 10.12 -18.99 5.80
CA ALA A 10 10.61 -19.29 4.46
C ALA A 10 11.19 -18.04 3.76
N ALA A 11 10.50 -16.90 3.83
CA ALA A 11 10.99 -15.65 3.24
C ALA A 11 12.33 -15.20 3.87
N GLY A 12 12.48 -15.32 5.19
CA GLY A 12 13.72 -14.99 5.90
C GLY A 12 14.88 -15.90 5.51
N LEU A 13 14.63 -17.20 5.39
CA LEU A 13 15.63 -18.17 4.95
C LEU A 13 16.04 -17.94 3.50
N GLN A 14 15.10 -17.64 2.61
CA GLN A 14 15.39 -17.31 1.22
C GLN A 14 16.24 -16.04 1.09
N ALA A 15 15.97 -15.02 1.92
CA ALA A 15 16.82 -13.83 1.98
C ALA A 15 18.25 -14.14 2.44
N ALA A 16 18.42 -15.06 3.41
CA ALA A 16 19.74 -15.48 3.87
C ALA A 16 20.54 -16.20 2.77
N VAL A 17 19.88 -17.05 1.97
CA VAL A 17 20.52 -17.78 0.86
C VAL A 17 21.14 -16.83 -0.19
N HIS A 18 20.47 -15.71 -0.48
CA HIS A 18 20.93 -14.74 -1.47
C HIS A 18 21.82 -13.62 -0.93
N ASN A 19 22.00 -13.52 0.39
CA ASN A 19 22.78 -12.44 0.99
C ASN A 19 24.29 -12.75 0.89
N PRO A 20 25.09 -11.90 0.20
CA PRO A 20 26.53 -12.11 0.08
C PRO A 20 27.29 -11.98 1.41
N HIS A 21 26.67 -11.39 2.45
CA HIS A 21 27.26 -11.25 3.79
C HIS A 21 26.98 -12.45 4.71
N VAL A 22 26.31 -13.49 4.21
CA VAL A 22 26.04 -14.73 4.96
C VAL A 22 27.08 -15.78 4.56
N SER A 23 27.55 -16.57 5.52
CA SER A 23 28.51 -17.64 5.25
C SER A 23 27.90 -18.76 4.42
N GLU A 24 28.71 -19.46 3.63
CA GLU A 24 28.26 -20.58 2.79
C GLU A 24 27.59 -21.70 3.62
N GLU A 25 28.15 -22.03 4.79
CA GLU A 25 27.54 -23.02 5.72
C GLU A 25 26.14 -22.57 6.20
N ALA A 26 25.93 -21.28 6.41
CA ALA A 26 24.62 -20.76 6.82
C ALA A 26 23.62 -20.72 5.64
N LYS A 27 24.09 -20.49 4.41
CA LYS A 27 23.26 -20.59 3.20
C LYS A 27 22.81 -22.03 2.95
N GLU A 28 23.70 -23.00 3.12
CA GLU A 28 23.40 -24.43 2.95
C GLU A 28 22.33 -24.89 3.94
N ARG A 29 22.48 -24.56 5.24
CA ARG A 29 21.44 -24.84 6.25
C ARG A 29 20.11 -24.16 5.94
N ALA A 30 20.14 -22.94 5.39
CA ALA A 30 18.92 -22.24 4.99
C ALA A 30 18.22 -22.93 3.81
N GLN A 31 18.98 -23.44 2.83
CA GLN A 31 18.45 -24.23 1.71
C GLN A 31 17.84 -25.55 2.18
N GLU A 32 18.52 -26.29 3.06
CA GLU A 32 17.98 -27.53 3.64
C GLU A 32 16.67 -27.28 4.38
N ARG A 33 16.60 -26.20 5.16
CA ARG A 33 15.38 -25.85 5.90
C ARG A 33 14.23 -25.45 4.96
N LEU A 34 14.53 -24.78 3.84
CA LEU A 34 13.54 -24.48 2.80
C LEU A 34 13.03 -25.76 2.11
N ALA A 35 13.93 -26.69 1.78
CA ALA A 35 13.58 -27.98 1.20
C ALA A 35 12.71 -28.82 2.15
N GLN A 36 13.03 -28.83 3.44
CA GLN A 36 12.23 -29.52 4.46
C GLN A 36 10.83 -28.92 4.62
N MET A 37 10.67 -27.62 4.36
CA MET A 37 9.35 -26.97 4.34
C MET A 37 8.61 -27.15 3.01
N GLY A 38 9.18 -27.85 2.03
CA GLY A 38 8.58 -28.07 0.71
C GLY A 38 8.46 -26.79 -0.12
N VAL A 39 9.26 -25.76 0.20
CA VAL A 39 9.31 -24.50 -0.56
C VAL A 39 10.35 -24.69 -1.67
N PRO A 40 9.95 -24.75 -2.95
CA PRO A 40 10.90 -24.94 -4.03
C PRO A 40 11.88 -23.77 -4.09
N THR A 41 13.18 -24.07 -4.01
CA THR A 41 14.30 -23.11 -4.07
C THR A 41 14.69 -22.74 -5.50
N GLU A 42 13.90 -23.14 -6.50
CA GLU A 42 14.25 -22.94 -7.90
C GLU A 42 13.70 -21.62 -8.46
N GLY A 43 14.63 -20.74 -8.82
CA GLY A 43 14.50 -19.93 -10.03
C GLY A 43 13.69 -18.63 -9.97
N THR A 44 13.11 -18.22 -8.84
CA THR A 44 12.48 -16.89 -8.76
C THR A 44 13.51 -15.84 -8.38
N SER A 45 14.36 -15.51 -9.35
CA SER A 45 14.94 -14.18 -9.44
C SER A 45 13.80 -13.16 -9.34
N MET A 46 13.85 -12.31 -8.31
CA MET A 46 13.13 -11.04 -8.21
C MET A 46 11.60 -11.07 -8.38
N THR A 47 10.84 -11.44 -7.35
CA THR A 47 9.59 -10.68 -7.08
C THR A 47 9.25 -10.77 -5.60
N ARG A 48 9.53 -9.66 -4.89
CA ARG A 48 9.02 -9.36 -3.55
C ARG A 48 7.52 -9.64 -3.48
N GLY A 49 7.07 -10.21 -2.38
CA GLY A 49 5.65 -10.39 -2.03
C GLY A 49 4.92 -9.08 -1.71
N HIS A 50 4.87 -8.17 -2.67
CA HIS A 50 3.86 -7.14 -2.77
C HIS A 50 3.17 -7.31 -4.12
N ALA A 51 1.84 -7.26 -4.12
CA ALA A 51 0.99 -7.41 -5.29
C ALA A 51 1.65 -6.79 -6.52
N VAL A 52 1.77 -7.56 -7.61
CA VAL A 52 2.30 -7.13 -8.89
C VAL A 52 1.59 -5.84 -9.30
N GLY A 53 2.19 -4.70 -8.96
CA GLY A 53 1.92 -3.45 -9.60
C GLY A 53 2.52 -3.58 -10.98
N SER A 54 1.72 -3.42 -12.02
CA SER A 54 2.15 -3.49 -13.41
C SER A 54 3.48 -2.77 -13.57
N THR A 55 4.54 -3.47 -13.96
CA THR A 55 5.80 -2.80 -14.27
C THR A 55 5.70 -2.29 -15.69
N ASP A 56 6.10 -1.04 -15.94
CA ASP A 56 6.23 -0.56 -17.31
C ASP A 56 7.40 -1.25 -18.04
N GLY A 57 7.53 -1.00 -19.34
CA GLY A 57 8.61 -1.57 -20.16
C GLY A 57 10.03 -1.15 -19.72
N ALA A 58 10.16 -0.21 -18.79
CA ALA A 58 11.41 0.24 -18.19
C ALA A 58 11.66 -0.38 -16.80
N GLY A 59 10.78 -1.27 -16.33
CA GLY A 59 10.94 -1.96 -15.04
C GLY A 59 10.56 -1.11 -13.83
N HIS A 60 9.89 0.02 -14.04
CA HIS A 60 9.35 0.81 -12.95
C HIS A 60 8.00 0.23 -12.51
N GLU A 61 7.83 0.00 -11.21
CA GLU A 61 6.52 -0.28 -10.62
C GLU A 61 5.62 0.93 -10.93
N THR A 62 4.61 0.80 -11.80
CA THR A 62 3.75 1.93 -12.23
C THR A 62 3.16 2.66 -11.03
N ASN A 63 2.68 1.89 -10.04
CA ASN A 63 2.17 2.41 -8.77
C ASN A 63 3.18 3.31 -8.02
N ARG A 64 4.48 2.99 -8.09
CA ARG A 64 5.53 3.77 -7.45
C ARG A 64 5.81 5.07 -8.20
N VAL A 65 5.76 5.04 -9.53
CA VAL A 65 5.93 6.21 -10.39
C VAL A 65 4.77 7.18 -10.22
N LEU A 66 3.53 6.69 -10.29
CA LEU A 66 2.32 7.47 -10.06
C LEU A 66 2.29 8.06 -8.64
N GLY A 67 2.72 7.27 -7.64
CA GLY A 67 2.92 7.77 -6.28
C GLY A 67 3.90 8.95 -6.21
N GLY A 68 4.98 8.91 -7.00
CA GLY A 68 5.93 10.02 -7.14
C GLY A 68 5.30 11.28 -7.73
N TYR A 69 4.51 11.15 -8.81
CA TYR A 69 3.78 12.28 -9.39
C TYR A 69 2.76 12.88 -8.42
N LYS A 70 2.06 12.03 -7.65
CA LYS A 70 1.18 12.49 -6.58
C LYS A 70 1.94 13.27 -5.50
N ALA A 71 3.13 12.82 -5.12
CA ALA A 71 3.97 13.55 -4.18
C ALA A 71 4.41 14.91 -4.74
N THR A 72 4.73 15.00 -6.04
CA THR A 72 5.02 16.27 -6.72
C THR A 72 3.86 17.25 -6.61
N LEU A 73 2.61 16.80 -6.77
CA LEU A 73 1.44 17.69 -6.67
C LEU A 73 1.27 18.32 -5.28
N HIS A 74 1.62 17.59 -4.22
CA HIS A 74 1.47 18.06 -2.83
C HIS A 74 2.72 18.76 -2.28
N ASN A 75 3.85 18.69 -2.96
CA ASN A 75 5.08 19.32 -2.49
C ASN A 75 5.01 20.85 -2.71
N PRO A 76 5.06 21.68 -1.65
CA PRO A 76 5.03 23.12 -1.81
C PRO A 76 6.30 23.68 -2.50
N ARG A 77 7.39 22.90 -2.54
CA ARG A 77 8.68 23.31 -3.12
C ARG A 77 8.83 22.96 -4.60
N THR A 78 7.85 22.29 -5.21
CA THR A 78 7.90 21.98 -6.65
C THR A 78 7.32 23.11 -7.46
N SER A 79 7.87 23.34 -8.66
CA SER A 79 7.37 24.36 -9.58
C SER A 79 5.97 24.03 -10.09
N GLU A 80 5.22 25.06 -10.49
CA GLU A 80 3.89 24.89 -11.07
C GLU A 80 3.93 24.10 -12.38
N GLU A 81 4.99 24.25 -13.17
CA GLU A 81 5.18 23.46 -14.38
C GLU A 81 5.35 21.96 -14.10
N ALA A 82 6.14 21.60 -13.08
CA ALA A 82 6.30 20.21 -12.65
C ALA A 82 4.99 19.63 -12.12
N LYS A 83 4.17 20.44 -11.43
CA LYS A 83 2.84 20.04 -10.98
C LYS A 83 1.87 19.82 -12.15
N ARG A 84 1.89 20.67 -13.18
CA ARG A 84 1.06 20.46 -14.38
C ARG A 84 1.42 19.15 -15.06
N HIS A 85 2.69 18.91 -15.31
CA HIS A 85 3.16 17.67 -15.92
C HIS A 85 2.80 16.44 -15.07
N ALA A 86 2.95 16.53 -13.73
CA ALA A 86 2.53 15.45 -12.84
C ALA A 86 1.02 15.15 -12.93
N ARG A 87 0.18 16.18 -13.09
CA ARG A 87 -1.27 16.02 -13.29
C ARG A 87 -1.58 15.31 -14.61
N GLU A 88 -0.94 15.72 -15.70
CA GLU A 88 -1.12 15.12 -17.04
C GLU A 88 -0.78 13.62 -17.04
N ILE A 89 0.34 13.23 -16.41
CA ILE A 89 0.73 11.81 -16.33
C ILE A 89 -0.25 10.99 -15.48
N LEU A 90 -0.72 11.54 -14.36
CA LEU A 90 -1.71 10.86 -13.52
C LEU A 90 -3.04 10.68 -14.26
N GLU A 91 -3.50 11.72 -14.97
CA GLU A 91 -4.75 11.66 -15.74
C GLU A 91 -4.66 10.66 -16.90
N ALA A 92 -3.53 10.60 -17.60
CA ALA A 92 -3.29 9.63 -18.66
C ALA A 92 -3.36 8.17 -18.18
N ASP A 93 -2.99 7.91 -16.91
CA ASP A 93 -3.11 6.59 -16.27
C ASP A 93 -4.49 6.35 -15.63
N GLY A 94 -5.43 7.29 -15.79
CA GLY A 94 -6.78 7.20 -15.23
C GLY A 94 -6.88 7.60 -13.76
N TYR A 95 -5.82 8.16 -13.17
CA TYR A 95 -5.86 8.76 -11.84
C TYR A 95 -6.38 10.20 -11.91
N GLN A 96 -7.67 10.36 -11.62
CA GLN A 96 -8.24 11.68 -11.43
C GLN A 96 -7.78 12.25 -10.08
N PHE A 97 -6.97 13.31 -10.15
CA PHE A 97 -6.51 14.05 -8.97
C PHE A 97 -7.61 14.95 -8.40
N GLU A 98 -8.50 15.43 -9.27
CA GLU A 98 -9.62 16.28 -8.89
C GLU A 98 -10.83 15.42 -8.52
N ARG A 99 -11.69 15.96 -7.64
CA ARG A 99 -12.92 15.29 -7.23
C ARG A 99 -13.72 14.97 -8.50
N PRO A 100 -14.24 13.75 -8.68
CA PRO A 100 -15.01 13.42 -9.88
C PRO A 100 -16.15 14.40 -10.07
N ASP A 101 -16.20 15.03 -11.24
CA ASP A 101 -17.27 15.93 -11.63
C ASP A 101 -18.62 15.20 -11.51
N GLY A 102 -19.50 15.72 -10.65
CA GLY A 102 -20.82 15.16 -10.37
C GLY A 102 -21.04 14.67 -8.94
N VAL A 103 -20.00 14.50 -8.12
CA VAL A 103 -20.20 14.29 -6.67
C VAL A 103 -20.37 15.65 -6.01
N THR A 104 -21.63 16.00 -5.76
CA THR A 104 -21.98 17.21 -5.01
C THR A 104 -21.35 17.16 -3.61
N GLU A 105 -21.07 18.33 -3.04
CA GLU A 105 -20.57 18.44 -1.66
C GLU A 105 -21.46 17.70 -0.66
N ASP A 106 -22.77 17.72 -0.90
CA ASP A 106 -23.78 17.04 -0.10
C ASP A 106 -23.65 15.51 -0.15
N GLU A 107 -23.43 14.93 -1.34
CA GLU A 107 -23.21 13.48 -1.48
C GLU A 107 -21.91 13.02 -0.83
N HIS A 108 -20.85 13.83 -0.95
CA HIS A 108 -19.60 13.55 -0.25
C HIS A 108 -19.81 13.59 1.26
N GLN A 109 -20.46 14.63 1.79
CA GLN A 109 -20.74 14.75 3.22
C GLN A 109 -21.59 13.58 3.73
N LYS A 110 -22.59 13.12 2.96
CA LYS A 110 -23.36 11.91 3.27
C LYS A 110 -22.48 10.66 3.41
N ARG A 111 -21.53 10.45 2.48
CA ARG A 111 -20.60 9.31 2.53
C ARG A 111 -19.65 9.42 3.72
N VAL A 112 -19.13 10.61 4.01
CA VAL A 112 -18.28 10.87 5.18
C VAL A 112 -19.03 10.56 6.47
N ASN A 113 -20.26 11.07 6.61
CA ASN A 113 -21.12 10.82 7.77
C ASN A 113 -21.43 9.30 7.91
N ALA A 114 -21.68 8.59 6.81
CA ALA A 114 -21.87 7.15 6.84
C ALA A 114 -20.62 6.38 7.32
N GLY A 115 -19.43 6.81 6.90
CA GLY A 115 -18.16 6.24 7.36
C GLY A 115 -17.94 6.43 8.87
N TYR A 116 -18.20 7.63 9.39
CA TYR A 116 -18.11 7.89 10.83
C TYR A 116 -19.14 7.09 11.63
N LYS A 117 -20.37 6.93 11.14
CA LYS A 117 -21.37 6.04 11.75
C LYS A 117 -20.88 4.59 11.81
N ALA A 118 -20.30 4.09 10.72
CA ALA A 118 -19.73 2.74 10.69
C ALA A 118 -18.58 2.58 11.70
N ALA A 119 -17.74 3.60 11.87
CA ALA A 119 -16.65 3.59 12.86
C ALA A 119 -17.17 3.44 14.30
N LEU A 120 -18.32 4.05 14.63
CA LEU A 120 -18.94 3.93 15.97
C LEU A 120 -19.33 2.49 16.32
N HIS A 121 -19.74 1.69 15.32
CA HIS A 121 -20.18 0.32 15.52
C HIS A 121 -19.07 -0.72 15.33
N ASN A 122 -17.90 -0.31 14.85
CA ASN A 122 -16.80 -1.23 14.58
C ASN A 122 -16.04 -1.56 15.89
N PRO A 123 -16.01 -2.84 16.32
CA PRO A 123 -15.30 -3.24 17.53
C PRO A 123 -13.78 -3.11 17.43
N ARG A 124 -13.22 -2.98 16.21
CA ARG A 124 -11.78 -2.77 15.98
C ARG A 124 -11.34 -1.31 16.07
N VAL A 125 -12.27 -0.39 16.27
CA VAL A 125 -11.98 1.06 16.42
C VAL A 125 -11.85 1.38 17.91
N SER A 126 -10.85 2.18 18.27
CA SER A 126 -10.63 2.59 19.66
C SER A 126 -11.72 3.54 20.17
N GLU A 127 -11.88 3.63 21.48
CA GLU A 127 -12.89 4.51 22.07
C GLU A 127 -12.59 5.99 21.83
N GLU A 128 -11.32 6.40 21.77
CA GLU A 128 -10.92 7.76 21.43
C GLU A 128 -11.33 8.11 19.98
N ALA A 129 -11.11 7.18 19.04
CA ALA A 129 -11.50 7.35 17.64
C ALA A 129 -13.03 7.40 17.49
N LYS A 130 -13.77 6.62 18.29
CA LYS A 130 -15.25 6.70 18.33
C LYS A 130 -15.74 8.01 18.92
N GLN A 131 -15.07 8.54 19.95
CA GLN A 131 -15.42 9.83 20.53
C GLN A 131 -15.27 10.96 19.51
N HIS A 132 -14.13 10.99 18.81
CA HIS A 132 -13.92 11.93 17.70
C HIS A 132 -14.98 11.76 16.60
N ALA A 133 -15.33 10.53 16.24
CA ALA A 133 -16.39 10.26 15.27
C ALA A 133 -17.76 10.81 15.71
N ARG A 134 -18.09 10.75 17.02
CA ARG A 134 -19.33 11.35 17.56
C ARG A 134 -19.31 12.87 17.47
N GLU A 135 -18.19 13.50 17.82
CA GLU A 135 -18.05 14.95 17.75
C GLU A 135 -18.21 15.45 16.32
N TYR A 136 -17.52 14.81 15.37
CA TYR A 136 -17.64 15.12 13.95
C TYR A 136 -19.10 15.01 13.46
N LEU A 137 -19.80 13.93 13.82
CA LEU A 137 -21.20 13.74 13.45
C LEU A 137 -22.15 14.77 14.07
N LYS A 138 -21.88 15.28 15.28
CA LYS A 138 -22.68 16.36 15.88
C LYS A 138 -22.54 17.67 15.11
N GLU A 139 -21.31 18.01 14.76
CA GLU A 139 -21.00 19.26 14.06
C GLU A 139 -21.53 19.26 12.62
N HIS A 140 -21.49 18.11 11.94
CA HIS A 140 -21.83 17.97 10.52
C HIS A 140 -23.24 17.40 10.28
N GLY A 141 -24.14 17.48 11.27
CA GLY A 141 -25.56 17.09 11.15
C GLY A 141 -25.79 15.60 10.87
N GLY A 142 -24.84 14.75 11.28
CA GLY A 142 -24.88 13.31 11.08
C GLY A 142 -25.54 12.52 12.21
N LEU A 143 -25.81 13.15 13.36
CA LEU A 143 -26.42 12.53 14.55
C LEU A 143 -27.92 12.82 14.67
#